data_AF-A0A9D8QIE9-F1
#
_entry.id   AF-A0A9D8QIE9-F1
#
_cell.length_a   1.000
_cell.length_b   1.000
_cell.length_c   1.000
_cell.angle_alpha   90.00
_cell.angle_beta   90.00
_cell.angle_gamma   90.00
#
_symmetry.space_group_name_H-M   'P 1'
#
loop_
_entity.id
_entity.type
_entity.pdbx_description
1 polymer ?
#
loop_
_entity_poly.entity_id
_entity_poly.type
_entity_poly.pdbx_seq_one_letter_code
_entity_poly.pdbx_strand_id
1 'polypeptide(L)' 'DYDIIWFVEQCLSNVLRLDTYIEDADRAGDGELAEFFRRAQAESRKGAEQGKQMLRERLAS' A
#
# COMPACT_ATOMS: atom_id res chain seq x y z
N ASP A 1 8.78 -9.89 18.74
CA ASP A 1 7.68 -10.20 17.83
C ASP A 1 7.49 -9.07 16.84
N TYR A 2 7.59 -9.38 15.56
CA TYR A 2 7.20 -8.48 14.48
C TYR A 2 5.81 -8.92 14.02
N ASP A 3 4.85 -8.00 14.07
CA ASP A 3 3.48 -8.30 13.66
C ASP A 3 3.33 -8.10 12.14
N ILE A 4 3.48 -9.20 11.40
CA ILE A 4 3.33 -9.21 9.94
C ILE A 4 1.87 -8.97 9.54
N ILE A 5 0.90 -9.35 10.38
CA ILE A 5 -0.52 -9.10 10.12
C ILE A 5 -0.75 -7.60 10.13
N TRP A 6 -0.28 -6.91 11.18
CA TRP A 6 -0.34 -5.46 11.26
C TRP A 6 0.35 -4.79 10.06
N PHE A 7 1.54 -5.25 9.67
CA PHE A 7 2.25 -4.69 8.52
C PHE A 7 1.44 -4.80 7.22
N VAL A 8 0.89 -5.98 6.93
CA VAL A 8 0.05 -6.20 5.74
C VAL A 8 -1.20 -5.31 5.78
N GLU A 9 -1.85 -5.19 6.94
CA GLU A 9 -2.99 -4.31 7.12
C GLU A 9 -2.64 -2.85 6.83
N GLN A 10 -1.51 -2.36 7.35
CA GLN A 10 -1.06 -0.99 7.10
C GLN A 10 -0.78 -0.74 5.61
N CYS A 11 -0.12 -1.69 4.93
CA CYS A 11 0.12 -1.58 3.50
C CYS A 11 -1.20 -1.51 2.70
N LEU A 12 -2.16 -2.39 2.99
CA LEU A 12 -3.45 -2.42 2.30
C LEU A 12 -4.30 -1.17 2.59
N SER A 13 -4.33 -0.71 3.84
CA SER A 13 -5.01 0.52 4.25
C SER A 13 -4.42 1.73 3.53
N ASN A 14 -3.08 1.79 3.42
CA ASN A 14 -2.41 2.88 2.72
C ASN A 14 -2.70 2.87 1.22
N VAL A 15 -2.79 1.70 0.57
CA VAL A 15 -3.17 1.60 -0.85
C VAL A 15 -4.51 2.28 -1.10
N LEU A 16 -5.52 1.99 -0.27
CA LEU A 16 -6.86 2.58 -0.40
C LEU A 16 -6.86 4.08 -0.13
N ARG A 17 -6.14 4.53 0.92
CA ARG A 17 -6.02 5.96 1.23
C ARG A 17 -5.35 6.74 0.10
N LEU A 18 -4.27 6.20 -0.47
CA LEU A 18 -3.55 6.86 -1.56
C LEU A 18 -4.39 6.95 -2.84
N ASP A 19 -5.35 6.04 -3.05
CA ASP A 19 -6.28 6.11 -4.17
C ASP A 19 -7.09 7.42 -4.16
N THR A 20 -7.68 7.75 -3.00
CA THR A 20 -8.38 9.02 -2.79
C THR A 20 -7.46 10.23 -2.98
N TYR A 21 -6.22 10.16 -2.49
CA TYR A 21 -5.28 11.27 -2.63
C TYR A 21 -4.83 11.49 -4.08
N ILE A 22 -4.70 10.41 -4.87
CA ILE A 22 -4.43 10.49 -6.31
C ILE A 22 -5.60 11.19 -7.02
N GLU A 23 -6.84 10.75 -6.75
CA GLU A 23 -8.04 11.35 -7.35
C GLU A 23 -8.18 12.85 -7.02
N ASP A 24 -7.91 13.23 -5.77
CA ASP A 24 -7.99 14.62 -5.34
C ASP A 24 -6.87 15.48 -5.98
N ALA A 25 -5.65 14.95 -6.08
CA ALA A 25 -4.54 15.63 -6.77
C ALA A 25 -4.80 15.80 -8.27
N ASP A 26 -5.32 14.76 -8.94
CA ASP A 26 -5.71 14.83 -10.35
C ASP A 26 -6.82 15.87 -10.58
N ARG A 27 -7.83 15.93 -9.69
CA ARG A 27 -8.92 16.93 -9.76
C ARG A 27 -8.40 18.36 -9.53
N ALA A 28 -7.39 18.52 -8.68
CA ALA A 28 -6.74 19.81 -8.43
C ALA A 28 -5.76 20.22 -9.54
N GLY A 29 -5.47 19.33 -10.50
CA GLY A 29 -4.48 19.57 -11.56
C GLY A 29 -3.03 19.47 -11.09
N ASP A 30 -2.78 18.89 -9.92
CA ASP A 30 -1.44 18.69 -9.34
C ASP A 30 -0.86 17.33 -9.77
N GLY A 31 -0.34 17.30 -11.00
CA GLY A 31 0.18 16.08 -11.60
C GLY A 31 1.45 15.54 -10.93
N GLU A 32 2.27 16.41 -10.34
CA GLU A 32 3.47 15.98 -9.62
C GLU A 32 3.11 15.21 -8.35
N LEU A 33 2.13 15.74 -7.59
CA LEU A 33 1.65 15.10 -6.38
C LEU A 33 0.89 13.79 -6.67
N ALA A 34 0.06 13.77 -7.72
CA ALA A 34 -0.63 12.55 -8.14
C ALA A 34 0.37 11.44 -8.49
N GLU A 35 1.43 11.76 -9.23
CA GLU A 35 2.46 10.79 -9.62
C GLU A 35 3.30 10.32 -8.42
N PHE A 36 3.56 11.21 -7.46
CA PHE A 36 4.16 10.83 -6.19
C PHE A 36 3.31 9.79 -5.44
N PHE A 37 2.00 10.01 -5.32
CA PHE A 37 1.11 9.07 -4.66
C PHE A 37 0.96 7.75 -5.41
N ARG A 38 0.96 7.75 -6.75
CA ARG A 38 0.94 6.50 -7.54
C ARG A 38 2.15 5.62 -7.25
N ARG A 39 3.35 6.19 -7.17
CA ARG A 39 4.56 5.45 -6.79
C ARG A 39 4.47 4.91 -5.36
N ALA A 40 4.02 5.72 -4.40
CA ALA A 40 3.83 5.29 -3.02
C ALA A 40 2.77 4.17 -2.90
N GLN A 41 1.72 4.22 -3.73
CA GLN A 41 0.68 3.19 -3.79
C GLN A 41 1.27 1.86 -4.32
N ALA A 42 2.10 1.91 -5.36
CA ALA A 42 2.77 0.73 -5.90
C ALA A 42 3.69 0.05 -4.88
N GLU A 43 4.50 0.82 -4.13
CA GLU A 43 5.34 0.25 -3.07
C GLU A 43 4.50 -0.34 -1.93
N SER A 44 3.38 0.29 -1.57
CA SER A 44 2.44 -0.25 -0.57
C SER A 44 1.83 -1.58 -1.02
N ARG A 45 1.42 -1.70 -2.30
CA ARG A 45 0.92 -2.97 -2.88
C ARG A 45 1.99 -4.05 -2.81
N LYS A 46 3.22 -3.73 -3.21
CA LYS A 46 4.35 -4.66 -3.18
C LYS A 46 4.64 -5.17 -1.77
N GLY A 47 4.67 -4.27 -0.78
CA GLY A 47 4.84 -4.63 0.63
C GLY A 47 3.73 -5.57 1.13
N ALA A 48 2.47 -5.29 0.80
CA ALA A 48 1.34 -6.15 1.15
C ALA A 48 1.48 -7.56 0.54
N GLU A 49 1.85 -7.69 -0.73
CA GLU A 49 2.05 -8.99 -1.38
C GLU A 49 3.16 -9.81 -0.72
N GLN A 50 4.30 -9.17 -0.43
CA GLN A 50 5.42 -9.83 0.26
C GLN A 50 5.01 -10.28 1.67
N GLY A 51 4.31 -9.43 2.42
CA GLY A 51 3.82 -9.78 3.75
C GLY A 51 2.80 -10.92 3.75
N LYS A 52 1.88 -10.95 2.77
CA LYS A 52 0.95 -12.07 2.58
C LYS A 52 1.65 -13.38 2.28
N GLN A 53 2.70 -13.36 1.46
CA GLN A 53 3.50 -14.55 1.17
C GLN A 53 4.18 -15.08 2.44
N MET A 54 4.77 -14.20 3.25
CA MET A 54 5.37 -14.58 4.53
C MET A 54 4.35 -15.16 5.52
N LEU A 55 3.15 -14.57 5.60
CA LEU A 55 2.06 -15.10 6.44
C LEU A 55 1.64 -16.50 5.97
N ARG A 56 1.51 -16.71 4.66
CA ARG A 56 1.15 -18.01 4.09
C ARG A 56 2.16 -19.09 4.47
N GLU A 57 3.46 -18.79 4.36
CA GLU A 57 4.53 -19.72 4.73
C GLU A 57 4.50 -20.09 6.23
N ARG A 58 4.20 -19.11 7.09
CA ARG A 58 4.13 -19.31 8.55
C ARG A 58 2.87 -20.02 9.03
N LEU A 59 1.76 -19.88 8.32
CA LEU A 59 0.50 -20.58 8.66
C LEU A 59 0.48 -22.01 8.10
N ALA A 60 1.33 -22.32 7.13
CA ALA A 60 1.44 -23.64 6.54
C ALA A 60 2.45 -24.57 7.28
N SER A 61 3.22 -24.02 8.21
CA SER A 61 4.14 -24.76 9.11
C SER A 61 3.44 -25.20 10.39
#